data_AF-A0A443NY01-F1
#
_entry.id   AF-A0A443NY01-F1
#
_cell.length_a   1.000
_cell.length_b   1.000
_cell.length_c   1.000
_cell.angle_alpha   90.00
_cell.angle_beta   90.00
_cell.angle_gamma   90.00
#
_symmetry.space_group_name_H-M   'P 1'
#
loop_
_entity.id
_entity.type
_entity.pdbx_description
1 polymer ?
#
loop_
_entity_poly.entity_id
_entity_poly.type
_entity_poly.pdbx_seq_one_letter_code
_entity_poly.pdbx_strand_id
1 'polypeptide(L)'
;MKALKLKGTNRSRPTVFLLLCAAFFFCFLLLSLQSTFFFTAKKKNPSSLSINKEEISILSDFQSRVQQCVANKGLGLTAHIIDHCKLILKFPEGTNSTWYNAQFKIFEPLEYQYDVCEAILLWDQYRNMTTVLTREYLDVRPDGWLEYAAKRIAQLGTDKCYNRSLCEEHLNLILPSKPPFHPRQFQKCAVVGNSGDLLKTEFGQEIDAHSAVIRDNEAPVNEKYARYVGLKRDFRLVVRGAARNMVTILNGSADEVLIIKSVTHKDFNAMIKEIPNPVYLFQGIVLRRGAKGTGMKSIELALSMCDIVDIYGFTVDPGYTEWTRYFSTPRKGHNPLQGRAYYQLLECLGVIRIHSPMRAKRKQDWSDVPSKDVIKQAHAAALRLKRTQAAETDGGLGQFGSCKVWGTVDSDNSGPISGSPDMGEIRKNSNYSKWEVLPYESLRKETQEHYIQMEGVSLYKMDGNKLDDLVCVRHPLKRQV
;
A
#
# COMPACT_ATOMS: atom_id res chain seq x y z
N MET A 1 -48.44 23.25 -94.31
CA MET A 1 -48.18 22.69 -92.97
C MET A 1 -46.70 22.34 -92.84
N LYS A 2 -46.07 22.89 -91.79
CA LYS A 2 -44.71 22.59 -91.27
C LYS A 2 -44.58 21.09 -90.93
N ALA A 3 -43.45 20.40 -90.86
CA ALA A 3 -42.02 20.71 -90.96
C ALA A 3 -41.26 19.39 -91.25
N LEU A 4 -40.05 19.50 -91.83
CA LEU A 4 -39.04 18.43 -91.88
C LEU A 4 -37.66 19.09 -91.86
N LYS A 5 -36.85 18.75 -90.85
CA LYS A 5 -35.39 18.95 -90.64
C LYS A 5 -35.15 18.85 -89.12
N LEU A 6 -34.07 18.30 -88.55
CA LEU A 6 -32.74 17.92 -89.03
C LEU A 6 -32.13 16.95 -87.99
N LYS A 7 -31.32 16.00 -88.45
CA LYS A 7 -30.46 15.14 -87.61
C LYS A 7 -29.30 15.94 -87.02
N GLY A 8 -28.99 15.70 -85.74
CA GLY A 8 -27.75 16.10 -85.07
C GLY A 8 -27.13 14.92 -84.33
N THR A 9 -25.92 14.55 -84.72
CA THR A 9 -25.08 13.48 -84.15
C THR A 9 -24.38 13.95 -82.87
N ASN A 10 -24.53 13.22 -81.77
CA ASN A 10 -23.92 13.58 -80.47
C ASN A 10 -22.65 12.75 -80.20
N ARG A 11 -21.56 13.45 -79.83
CA ARG A 11 -20.21 12.93 -79.54
C ARG A 11 -20.17 12.20 -78.18
N SER A 12 -19.28 11.21 -78.13
CA SER A 12 -19.02 10.26 -77.03
C SER A 12 -18.34 10.86 -75.78
N ARG A 13 -18.58 10.20 -74.64
CA ARG A 13 -18.25 10.53 -73.25
C ARG A 13 -16.74 10.54 -72.93
N PRO A 14 -16.21 11.52 -72.16
CA PRO A 14 -14.89 11.42 -71.53
C PRO A 14 -14.93 11.04 -70.03
N THR A 15 -16.09 10.67 -69.47
CA THR A 15 -16.24 10.48 -68.01
C THR A 15 -15.78 9.13 -67.49
N VAL A 16 -15.85 8.08 -68.32
CA VAL A 16 -15.51 6.69 -67.90
C VAL A 16 -14.00 6.51 -67.75
N PHE A 17 -13.21 7.15 -68.61
CA PHE A 17 -11.75 7.05 -68.57
C PHE A 17 -11.16 7.74 -67.34
N LEU A 18 -11.72 8.89 -66.94
CA LEU A 18 -11.36 9.61 -65.72
C LEU A 18 -11.68 8.82 -64.45
N LEU A 19 -12.82 8.13 -64.41
CA LEU A 19 -13.20 7.28 -63.28
C LEU A 19 -12.30 6.03 -63.14
N LEU A 20 -11.90 5.41 -64.25
CA LEU A 20 -10.95 4.29 -64.25
C LEU A 20 -9.56 4.72 -63.79
N CYS A 21 -9.09 5.89 -64.21
CA CYS A 21 -7.80 6.44 -63.76
C CYS A 21 -7.82 6.77 -62.26
N ALA A 22 -8.93 7.35 -61.76
CA ALA A 22 -9.09 7.64 -60.33
C ALA A 22 -9.12 6.36 -59.48
N ALA A 23 -9.81 5.31 -59.94
CA ALA A 23 -9.84 4.02 -59.26
C ALA A 23 -8.46 3.35 -59.20
N PHE A 24 -7.69 3.40 -60.30
CA PHE A 24 -6.31 2.89 -60.32
C PHE A 24 -5.38 3.66 -59.38
N PHE A 25 -5.49 4.98 -59.35
CA PHE A 25 -4.70 5.81 -58.42
C PHE A 25 -5.06 5.51 -56.96
N PHE A 26 -6.34 5.31 -56.65
CA PHE A 26 -6.80 4.98 -55.30
C PHE A 26 -6.35 3.59 -54.86
N CYS A 27 -6.34 2.61 -55.76
CA CYS A 27 -5.79 1.27 -55.50
C CYS A 27 -4.28 1.29 -55.26
N PHE A 28 -3.52 2.08 -56.04
CA PHE A 28 -2.07 2.24 -55.80
C PHE A 28 -1.78 3.00 -54.50
N LEU A 29 -2.61 3.99 -54.12
CA LEU A 29 -2.49 4.69 -52.85
C LEU A 29 -2.77 3.74 -51.67
N LEU A 30 -3.80 2.89 -51.76
CA LEU A 30 -4.12 1.89 -50.75
C LEU A 30 -3.03 0.81 -50.62
N LEU A 31 -2.44 0.36 -51.74
CA LEU A 31 -1.33 -0.61 -51.72
C LEU A 31 -0.03 0.00 -51.19
N SER A 32 0.26 1.27 -51.50
CA SER A 32 1.42 1.98 -50.93
C SER A 32 1.26 2.26 -49.43
N LEU A 33 0.04 2.60 -48.98
CA LEU A 33 -0.31 2.72 -47.57
C LEU A 33 -0.24 1.37 -46.83
N GLN A 34 -0.73 0.28 -47.42
CA GLN A 34 -0.56 -1.05 -46.82
C GLN A 34 0.92 -1.47 -46.77
N SER A 35 1.71 -1.19 -47.82
CA SER A 35 3.15 -1.50 -47.80
C SER A 35 3.93 -0.69 -46.75
N THR A 36 3.54 0.55 -46.46
CA THR A 36 4.14 1.36 -45.38
C THR A 36 3.64 0.96 -43.98
N PHE A 37 2.41 0.43 -43.86
CA PHE A 37 1.92 -0.18 -42.62
C PHE A 37 2.55 -1.56 -42.33
N PHE A 38 2.95 -2.33 -43.36
CA PHE A 38 3.64 -3.60 -43.17
C PHE A 38 5.16 -3.46 -42.95
N PHE A 39 5.77 -2.33 -43.31
CA PHE A 39 7.19 -2.03 -43.01
C PHE A 39 7.42 -1.28 -41.69
N THR A 40 6.36 -0.92 -40.95
CA THR A 40 6.43 -0.34 -39.59
C THR A 40 5.96 -1.29 -38.49
N ALA A 41 5.86 -2.59 -38.77
CA ALA A 41 5.97 -3.59 -37.72
C ALA A 41 7.39 -3.51 -37.14
N LYS A 42 7.56 -2.70 -36.08
CA LYS A 42 8.76 -2.67 -35.23
C LYS A 42 9.25 -4.11 -35.08
N LYS A 43 10.43 -4.42 -35.65
CA LYS A 43 11.12 -5.69 -35.36
C LYS A 43 11.27 -5.77 -33.84
N LYS A 44 10.37 -6.50 -33.17
CA LYS A 44 10.58 -6.87 -31.77
C LYS A 44 11.89 -7.65 -31.74
N ASN A 45 12.88 -7.12 -31.03
CA ASN A 45 14.18 -7.78 -30.89
C ASN A 45 13.93 -9.23 -30.44
N PRO A 46 14.52 -10.25 -31.10
CA PRO A 46 14.37 -11.65 -30.70
C PRO A 46 14.73 -11.88 -29.22
N SER A 47 15.67 -11.08 -28.69
CA SER A 47 16.06 -11.05 -27.28
C SER A 47 14.97 -10.54 -26.34
N SER A 48 14.12 -9.59 -26.74
CA SER A 48 13.01 -9.13 -25.88
C SER A 48 11.89 -10.16 -25.80
N LEU A 49 11.69 -10.93 -26.87
CA LEU A 49 10.73 -12.04 -26.88
C LEU A 49 11.21 -13.21 -26.01
N SER A 50 12.51 -13.53 -26.01
CA SER A 50 13.06 -14.58 -25.15
C SER A 50 13.05 -14.17 -23.67
N ILE A 51 13.41 -12.92 -23.36
CA ILE A 51 13.34 -12.36 -22.00
C ILE A 51 11.90 -12.44 -21.47
N ASN A 52 10.91 -12.03 -22.26
CA ASN A 52 9.50 -12.11 -21.82
C ASN A 52 9.04 -13.55 -21.53
N LYS A 53 9.55 -14.57 -22.23
CA LYS A 53 9.20 -15.97 -21.95
C LYS A 53 9.73 -16.44 -20.61
N GLU A 54 10.98 -16.08 -20.27
CA GLU A 54 11.59 -16.42 -18.98
C GLU A 54 10.85 -15.74 -17.83
N GLU A 55 10.58 -14.43 -17.93
CA GLU A 55 9.85 -13.71 -16.89
C GLU A 55 8.43 -14.26 -16.71
N ILE A 56 7.73 -14.59 -17.80
CA ILE A 56 6.40 -15.24 -17.74
C ILE A 56 6.50 -16.60 -17.03
N SER A 57 7.52 -17.40 -17.32
CA SER A 57 7.72 -18.72 -16.68
C SER A 57 7.93 -18.58 -15.17
N ILE A 58 8.74 -17.62 -14.73
CA ILE A 58 9.00 -17.35 -13.31
C ILE A 58 7.69 -16.93 -12.62
N LEU A 59 6.93 -16.03 -13.23
CA LEU A 59 5.67 -15.53 -12.68
C LEU A 59 4.58 -16.63 -12.63
N SER A 60 4.54 -17.51 -13.63
CA SER A 60 3.65 -18.67 -13.62
C SER A 60 4.01 -19.67 -12.52
N ASP A 61 5.29 -20.02 -12.32
CA ASP A 61 5.71 -20.87 -11.18
C ASP A 61 5.34 -20.23 -9.83
N PHE A 62 5.58 -18.92 -9.70
CA PHE A 62 5.19 -18.18 -8.51
C PHE A 62 3.69 -18.27 -8.24
N GLN A 63 2.85 -18.09 -9.25
CA GLN A 63 1.40 -18.23 -9.08
C GLN A 63 0.95 -19.63 -8.72
N SER A 64 1.57 -20.67 -9.27
CA SER A 64 1.28 -22.06 -8.86
C SER A 64 1.58 -22.27 -7.38
N ARG A 65 2.65 -21.68 -6.85
CA ARG A 65 2.96 -21.71 -5.41
C ARG A 65 1.97 -20.91 -4.57
N VAL A 66 1.56 -19.73 -5.03
CA VAL A 66 0.50 -18.94 -4.37
C VAL A 66 -0.80 -19.74 -4.32
N GLN A 67 -1.17 -20.40 -5.42
CA GLN A 67 -2.36 -21.26 -5.49
C GLN A 67 -2.26 -22.43 -4.50
N GLN A 68 -1.12 -23.12 -4.42
CA GLN A 68 -0.90 -24.20 -3.47
C GLN A 68 -0.98 -23.71 -2.01
N CYS A 69 -0.38 -22.55 -1.71
CA CYS A 69 -0.50 -21.93 -0.39
C CYS A 69 -1.96 -21.63 -0.04
N VAL A 70 -2.74 -21.07 -0.97
CA VAL A 70 -4.17 -20.80 -0.74
C VAL A 70 -4.94 -22.10 -0.50
N ALA A 71 -4.65 -23.17 -1.23
CA ALA A 71 -5.29 -24.47 -0.98
C ALA A 71 -4.98 -25.02 0.43
N ASN A 72 -3.72 -24.88 0.89
CA ASN A 72 -3.27 -25.43 2.16
C ASN A 72 -3.68 -24.57 3.38
N LYS A 73 -3.65 -23.25 3.22
CA LYS A 73 -3.82 -22.27 4.31
C LYS A 73 -5.07 -21.41 4.18
N GLY A 74 -5.73 -21.37 3.03
CA GLY A 74 -6.84 -20.48 2.71
C GLY A 74 -8.12 -20.62 3.52
N LEU A 75 -8.16 -21.56 4.48
CA LEU A 75 -9.32 -21.83 5.33
C LEU A 75 -10.60 -22.03 4.49
N GLY A 76 -10.47 -22.76 3.38
CA GLY A 76 -11.54 -23.04 2.42
C GLY A 76 -11.54 -22.16 1.16
N LEU A 77 -10.76 -21.09 1.11
CA LEU A 77 -10.57 -20.33 -0.14
C LEU A 77 -9.85 -21.19 -1.20
N THR A 78 -10.20 -21.01 -2.47
CA THR A 78 -9.46 -21.56 -3.61
C THR A 78 -8.91 -20.43 -4.49
N ALA A 79 -7.85 -20.72 -5.24
CA ALA A 79 -7.25 -19.78 -6.18
C ALA A 79 -7.33 -20.33 -7.61
N HIS A 80 -7.88 -19.53 -8.52
CA HIS A 80 -8.00 -19.85 -9.95
C HIS A 80 -7.10 -18.91 -10.75
N ILE A 81 -6.04 -19.45 -11.33
CA ILE A 81 -5.08 -18.71 -12.15
C ILE A 81 -5.75 -18.32 -13.47
N ILE A 82 -5.70 -17.03 -13.83
CA ILE A 82 -6.20 -16.50 -15.11
C ILE A 82 -5.04 -16.42 -16.12
N ASP A 83 -3.94 -15.79 -15.70
CA ASP A 83 -2.72 -15.62 -16.49
C ASP A 83 -1.50 -15.58 -15.55
N HIS A 84 -0.31 -15.19 -16.04
CA HIS A 84 0.93 -15.15 -15.25
C HIS A 84 0.96 -14.04 -14.18
N CYS A 85 0.07 -13.05 -14.22
CA CYS A 85 -0.08 -12.03 -13.17
C CYS A 85 -1.43 -12.04 -12.44
N LYS A 86 -2.48 -12.63 -13.00
CA LYS A 86 -3.84 -12.53 -12.45
C LYS A 86 -4.39 -13.86 -11.96
N LEU A 87 -5.05 -13.81 -10.80
CA LEU A 87 -5.83 -14.91 -10.24
C LEU A 87 -7.15 -14.43 -9.66
N ILE A 88 -8.06 -15.36 -9.41
CA ILE A 88 -9.32 -15.16 -8.68
C ILE A 88 -9.26 -16.00 -7.41
N LEU A 89 -9.47 -15.37 -6.26
CA LEU A 89 -9.76 -16.09 -5.02
C LEU A 89 -11.27 -16.31 -4.90
N LYS A 90 -11.68 -17.55 -4.66
CA LYS A 90 -13.10 -17.93 -4.53
C LYS A 90 -13.39 -18.49 -3.14
N PHE A 91 -14.54 -18.13 -2.60
CA PHE A 91 -15.08 -18.73 -1.38
C PHE A 91 -15.71 -20.10 -1.64
N PRO A 92 -15.77 -21.00 -0.64
CA PRO A 92 -16.40 -22.30 -0.77
C PRO A 92 -17.84 -22.22 -1.30
N GLU A 93 -18.25 -23.21 -2.09
CA GLU A 93 -19.65 -23.40 -2.46
C GLU A 93 -20.53 -23.51 -1.20
N GLY A 94 -21.67 -22.80 -1.20
CA GLY A 94 -22.54 -22.69 -0.02
C GLY A 94 -22.19 -21.55 0.94
N THR A 95 -21.12 -20.78 0.70
CA THR A 95 -20.86 -19.55 1.46
C THR A 95 -22.01 -18.56 1.23
N ASN A 96 -22.72 -18.18 2.29
CA ASN A 96 -23.81 -17.21 2.21
C ASN A 96 -23.25 -15.78 2.37
N SER A 97 -23.36 -14.95 1.34
CA SER A 97 -23.05 -13.52 1.44
C SER A 97 -24.19 -12.79 2.14
N THR A 98 -24.05 -12.55 3.43
CA THR A 98 -25.12 -11.97 4.26
C THR A 98 -25.11 -10.45 4.29
N TRP A 99 -24.11 -9.81 3.66
CA TRP A 99 -23.93 -8.36 3.76
C TRP A 99 -24.31 -7.64 2.49
N TYR A 100 -25.36 -6.84 2.62
CA TYR A 100 -25.88 -6.00 1.55
C TYR A 100 -25.25 -4.61 1.60
N ASN A 101 -24.56 -4.23 0.53
CA ASN A 101 -24.08 -2.87 0.37
C ASN A 101 -25.23 -1.95 -0.09
N ALA A 102 -25.75 -1.14 0.83
CA ALA A 102 -26.88 -0.24 0.54
C ALA A 102 -26.58 0.81 -0.54
N GLN A 103 -25.32 1.23 -0.69
CA GLN A 103 -24.92 2.23 -1.69
C GLN A 103 -24.94 1.65 -3.11
N PHE A 104 -24.43 0.43 -3.29
CA PHE A 104 -24.32 -0.22 -4.60
C PHE A 104 -25.45 -1.21 -4.89
N LYS A 105 -26.33 -1.45 -3.91
CA LYS A 105 -27.45 -2.39 -3.98
C LYS A 105 -27.04 -3.83 -4.34
N ILE A 106 -25.86 -4.25 -3.93
CA ILE A 106 -25.30 -5.59 -4.18
C ILE A 106 -24.82 -6.22 -2.88
N PHE A 107 -24.91 -7.55 -2.81
CA PHE A 107 -24.23 -8.31 -1.77
C PHE A 107 -22.72 -8.31 -2.02
N GLU A 108 -21.94 -8.51 -0.95
CA GLU A 108 -20.50 -8.68 -1.08
C GLU A 108 -20.19 -9.89 -1.99
N PRO A 109 -19.31 -9.77 -3.00
CA PRO A 109 -19.02 -10.89 -3.88
C PRO A 109 -18.32 -12.04 -3.15
N LEU A 110 -18.45 -13.24 -3.71
CA LEU A 110 -17.78 -14.46 -3.25
C LEU A 110 -16.51 -14.78 -4.06
N GLU A 111 -16.15 -13.89 -4.97
CA GLU A 111 -14.96 -14.02 -5.81
C GLU A 111 -14.25 -12.67 -5.90
N TYR A 112 -12.92 -12.69 -5.78
CA TYR A 112 -12.08 -11.50 -5.83
C TYR A 112 -10.91 -11.71 -6.77
N GLN A 113 -10.85 -10.89 -7.82
CA GLN A 113 -9.73 -10.89 -8.76
C GLN A 113 -8.59 -10.04 -8.21
N TYR A 114 -7.37 -10.56 -8.33
CA TYR A 114 -6.15 -9.88 -7.92
C TYR A 114 -5.09 -9.93 -9.02
N ASP A 115 -4.29 -8.87 -9.09
CA ASP A 115 -3.05 -8.82 -9.85
C ASP A 115 -1.88 -9.05 -8.88
N VAL A 116 -1.31 -10.25 -8.93
CA VAL A 116 -0.21 -10.71 -8.10
C VAL A 116 1.08 -9.95 -8.41
N CYS A 117 1.33 -9.64 -9.69
CA CYS A 117 2.50 -8.88 -10.12
C CYS A 117 2.47 -7.46 -9.56
N GLU A 118 1.33 -6.76 -9.65
CA GLU A 118 1.19 -5.45 -9.03
C GLU A 118 1.27 -5.53 -7.50
N ALA A 119 0.67 -6.57 -6.89
CA ALA A 119 0.68 -6.72 -5.43
C ALA A 119 2.09 -6.88 -4.87
N ILE A 120 2.93 -7.76 -5.43
CA ILE A 120 4.30 -7.96 -4.93
C ILE A 120 5.16 -6.71 -5.08
N LEU A 121 5.01 -5.98 -6.20
CA LEU A 121 5.73 -4.72 -6.43
C LEU A 121 5.25 -3.63 -5.46
N LEU A 122 3.94 -3.55 -5.21
CA LEU A 122 3.35 -2.56 -4.30
C LEU A 122 3.82 -2.80 -2.87
N TRP A 123 3.79 -4.04 -2.38
CA TRP A 123 4.16 -4.34 -1.01
C TRP A 123 5.66 -4.26 -0.75
N ASP A 124 6.51 -4.56 -1.74
CA ASP A 124 7.95 -4.26 -1.63
C ASP A 124 8.21 -2.75 -1.55
N GLN A 125 7.48 -1.95 -2.35
CA GLN A 125 7.54 -0.50 -2.24
C GLN A 125 7.13 0.01 -0.85
N TYR A 126 6.09 -0.57 -0.23
CA TYR A 126 5.69 -0.22 1.14
C TYR A 126 6.77 -0.56 2.18
N ARG A 127 7.53 -1.64 1.97
CA ARG A 127 8.63 -2.02 2.85
C ARG A 127 9.81 -1.06 2.81
N ASN A 128 9.93 -0.24 1.78
CA ASN A 128 11.04 0.71 1.59
C ASN A 128 10.61 2.18 1.77
N MET A 129 9.35 2.45 2.15
CA MET A 129 8.82 3.81 2.37
C MET A 129 8.53 4.09 3.84
N THR A 130 8.35 5.36 4.19
CA THR A 130 7.72 5.74 5.45
C THR A 130 6.20 5.86 5.31
N THR A 131 5.48 5.62 6.40
CA THR A 131 4.03 5.72 6.48
C THR A 131 3.55 6.79 7.47
N VAL A 132 4.46 7.44 8.18
CA VAL A 132 4.19 8.58 9.05
C VAL A 132 4.19 9.84 8.20
N LEU A 133 3.19 10.71 8.40
CA LEU A 133 3.16 12.02 7.77
C LEU A 133 4.26 12.90 8.38
N THR A 134 5.09 13.49 7.54
CA THR A 134 6.20 14.35 7.95
C THR A 134 6.07 15.73 7.31
N ARG A 135 6.77 16.70 7.89
CA ARG A 135 6.88 18.05 7.34
C ARG A 135 7.57 18.05 5.97
N GLU A 136 8.69 17.34 5.84
CA GLU A 136 9.41 17.27 4.56
C GLU A 136 8.54 16.74 3.41
N TYR A 137 7.62 15.82 3.69
CA TYR A 137 6.67 15.36 2.68
C TYR A 137 5.71 16.47 2.27
N LEU A 138 5.17 17.25 3.21
CA LEU A 138 4.28 18.37 2.91
C LEU A 138 5.01 19.51 2.17
N ASP A 139 6.28 19.74 2.49
CA ASP A 139 7.10 20.77 1.84
C ASP A 139 7.44 20.40 0.38
N VAL A 140 7.68 19.12 0.10
CA VAL A 140 8.09 18.64 -1.23
C VAL A 140 6.91 18.26 -2.12
N ARG A 141 5.81 17.74 -1.54
CA ARG A 141 4.63 17.33 -2.30
C ARG A 141 3.97 18.55 -2.97
N PRO A 142 3.60 18.47 -4.27
CA PRO A 142 2.76 19.48 -4.90
C PRO A 142 1.46 19.68 -4.12
N ASP A 143 1.13 20.93 -3.83
CA ASP A 143 -0.01 21.32 -2.99
C ASP A 143 -0.04 20.62 -1.62
N GLY A 144 1.13 20.23 -1.11
CA GLY A 144 1.29 19.51 0.15
C GLY A 144 0.71 20.29 1.33
N TRP A 145 1.11 21.55 1.50
CA TRP A 145 0.49 22.42 2.51
C TRP A 145 -0.91 22.86 2.12
N LEU A 146 -1.11 23.37 0.91
CA LEU A 146 -2.37 23.99 0.52
C LEU A 146 -3.57 23.01 0.56
N GLU A 147 -3.43 21.83 -0.05
CA GLU A 147 -4.53 20.88 -0.18
C GLU A 147 -4.38 19.65 0.70
N TYR A 148 -3.18 19.07 0.76
CA TYR A 148 -3.03 17.79 1.45
C TYR A 148 -3.10 17.96 2.96
N ALA A 149 -2.36 18.90 3.53
CA ALA A 149 -2.41 19.22 4.96
C ALA A 149 -3.83 19.60 5.39
N ALA A 150 -4.56 20.37 4.56
CA ALA A 150 -5.95 20.71 4.81
C ALA A 150 -6.84 19.46 4.99
N LYS A 151 -6.69 18.45 4.12
CA LYS A 151 -7.39 17.15 4.23
C LYS A 151 -7.06 16.38 5.52
N ARG A 152 -6.00 16.76 6.24
CA ARG A 152 -5.56 16.13 7.50
C ARG A 152 -6.09 16.86 8.74
N ILE A 153 -6.66 18.06 8.59
CA ILE A 153 -7.19 18.87 9.69
C ILE A 153 -8.72 18.82 9.62
N ALA A 154 -9.35 18.15 10.58
CA ALA A 154 -10.79 17.89 10.54
C ALA A 154 -11.64 19.17 10.53
N GLN A 155 -11.17 20.25 11.15
CA GLN A 155 -11.84 21.56 11.22
C GLN A 155 -12.08 22.20 9.85
N LEU A 156 -11.16 21.99 8.90
CA LEU A 156 -11.21 22.70 7.62
C LEU A 156 -12.30 22.15 6.69
N GLY A 157 -12.73 20.90 6.89
CA GLY A 157 -13.77 20.30 6.06
C GLY A 157 -13.37 20.26 4.58
N THR A 158 -13.99 21.10 3.75
CA THR A 158 -13.69 21.25 2.32
C THR A 158 -12.78 22.44 2.01
N ASP A 159 -12.40 23.24 3.01
CA ASP A 159 -11.53 24.40 2.86
C ASP A 159 -10.05 23.98 2.69
N LYS A 160 -9.21 24.94 2.27
CA LYS A 160 -7.78 24.76 2.01
C LYS A 160 -6.93 25.55 3.02
N CYS A 161 -5.65 25.20 3.10
CA CYS A 161 -4.68 25.93 3.91
C CYS A 161 -4.19 27.19 3.18
N TYR A 162 -5.08 28.17 2.95
CA TYR A 162 -4.69 29.46 2.35
C TYR A 162 -3.69 30.23 3.21
N ASN A 163 -3.80 30.09 4.54
CA ASN A 163 -2.81 30.57 5.49
C ASN A 163 -2.01 29.38 6.05
N ARG A 164 -0.78 29.23 5.57
CA ARG A 164 0.12 28.13 5.97
C ARG A 164 0.36 28.10 7.48
N SER A 165 0.61 29.24 8.11
CA SER A 165 0.95 29.32 9.54
C SER A 165 -0.15 28.77 10.44
N LEU A 166 -1.43 28.98 10.09
CA LEU A 166 -2.56 28.44 10.85
C LEU A 166 -2.64 26.91 10.73
N CYS A 167 -2.38 26.35 9.54
CA CYS A 167 -2.34 24.92 9.36
C CYS A 167 -1.13 24.27 10.05
N GLU A 168 0.01 24.95 10.07
CA GLU A 168 1.17 24.53 10.85
C GLU A 168 0.82 24.44 12.34
N GLU A 169 0.13 25.41 12.93
CA GLU A 169 -0.29 25.36 14.34
C GLU A 169 -1.11 24.10 14.68
N HIS A 170 -1.97 23.65 13.76
CA HIS A 170 -2.76 22.43 13.93
C HIS A 170 -1.94 21.14 13.84
N LEU A 171 -0.81 21.16 13.13
CA LEU A 171 -0.03 19.96 12.82
C LEU A 171 1.28 19.87 13.62
N ASN A 172 1.84 20.99 14.10
CA ASN A 172 3.17 21.05 14.72
C ASN A 172 3.34 20.05 15.89
N LEU A 173 2.28 19.78 16.66
CA LEU A 173 2.36 18.81 17.75
C LEU A 173 2.42 17.35 17.28
N ILE A 174 2.14 17.03 16.02
CA ILE A 174 2.04 15.62 15.54
C ILE A 174 2.80 15.36 14.24
N LEU A 175 3.49 16.37 13.72
CA LEU A 175 4.13 16.38 12.41
C LEU A 175 5.65 16.43 12.59
N PRO A 176 6.33 15.27 12.65
CA PRO A 176 7.78 15.23 12.74
C PRO A 176 8.42 15.81 11.48
N SER A 177 9.63 16.36 11.62
CA SER A 177 10.36 16.98 10.51
C SER A 177 10.71 15.96 9.42
N LYS A 178 11.18 14.79 9.85
CA LYS A 178 11.66 13.66 9.03
C LYS A 178 11.00 12.34 9.50
N PRO A 179 11.16 11.21 8.78
CA PRO A 179 10.63 9.92 9.22
C PRO A 179 11.17 9.57 10.62
N PRO A 180 10.29 9.24 11.59
CA PRO A 180 10.73 8.86 12.93
C PRO A 180 11.24 7.41 13.01
N PHE A 181 11.00 6.60 11.97
CA PHE A 181 11.40 5.19 11.91
C PHE A 181 12.12 4.86 10.61
N HIS A 182 12.96 3.85 10.69
CA HIS A 182 13.65 3.30 9.53
C HIS A 182 12.95 2.03 9.02
N PRO A 183 12.89 1.83 7.69
CA PRO A 183 12.59 0.53 7.13
C PRO A 183 13.45 -0.58 7.73
N ARG A 184 12.81 -1.71 8.06
CA ARG A 184 13.45 -2.90 8.67
C ARG A 184 14.08 -2.66 10.05
N GLN A 185 13.75 -1.57 10.74
CA GLN A 185 14.24 -1.28 12.09
C GLN A 185 13.97 -2.41 13.10
N PHE A 186 12.83 -3.09 12.98
CA PHE A 186 12.44 -4.19 13.85
C PHE A 186 12.52 -5.55 13.13
N GLN A 187 13.01 -6.58 13.81
CA GLN A 187 13.14 -7.91 13.20
C GLN A 187 11.76 -8.54 12.98
N LYS A 188 10.95 -8.60 14.04
CA LYS A 188 9.66 -9.28 14.02
C LYS A 188 8.62 -8.43 14.74
N CYS A 189 7.50 -8.14 14.08
CA CYS A 189 6.44 -7.34 14.65
C CYS A 189 5.12 -8.10 14.71
N ALA A 190 4.40 -7.94 15.82
CA ALA A 190 3.03 -8.41 15.95
C ALA A 190 2.06 -7.26 15.68
N VAL A 191 1.07 -7.49 14.81
CA VAL A 191 -0.09 -6.61 14.67
C VAL A 191 -1.29 -7.31 15.29
N VAL A 192 -1.80 -6.74 16.39
CA VAL A 192 -2.89 -7.32 17.16
C VAL A 192 -4.19 -6.57 16.86
N GLY A 193 -5.04 -7.22 16.05
CA GLY A 193 -6.40 -6.81 15.78
C GLY A 193 -7.31 -6.99 16.99
N ASN A 194 -8.60 -6.73 16.79
CA ASN A 194 -9.56 -6.65 17.89
C ASN A 194 -10.53 -7.83 17.95
N SER A 195 -10.44 -8.84 17.07
CA SER A 195 -11.40 -9.95 17.03
C SER A 195 -11.53 -10.66 18.37
N GLY A 196 -12.75 -11.03 18.75
CA GLY A 196 -13.02 -11.89 19.90
C GLY A 196 -12.45 -13.31 19.75
N ASP A 197 -12.11 -13.73 18.52
CA ASP A 197 -11.45 -15.02 18.27
C ASP A 197 -10.12 -15.16 19.02
N LEU A 198 -9.45 -14.04 19.35
CA LEU A 198 -8.25 -14.04 20.17
C LEU A 198 -8.43 -14.76 21.51
N LEU A 199 -9.66 -14.83 22.05
CA LEU A 199 -9.93 -15.53 23.31
C LEU A 199 -9.96 -17.07 23.18
N LYS A 200 -9.85 -17.61 21.96
CA LYS A 200 -9.88 -19.05 21.69
C LYS A 200 -8.49 -19.68 21.76
N THR A 201 -7.42 -18.90 21.83
CA THR A 201 -6.03 -19.40 21.85
C THR A 201 -5.13 -18.45 22.62
N GLU A 202 -4.27 -19.00 23.48
CA GLU A 202 -3.36 -18.23 24.32
C GLU A 202 -2.12 -17.76 23.54
N PHE A 203 -2.28 -16.71 22.72
CA PHE A 203 -1.18 -16.10 21.96
C PHE A 203 -0.34 -15.12 22.79
N GLY A 204 -0.67 -14.87 24.07
CA GLY A 204 -0.12 -13.73 24.81
C GLY A 204 1.40 -13.71 24.90
N GLN A 205 2.02 -14.83 25.30
CA GLN A 205 3.47 -14.95 25.39
C GLN A 205 4.14 -14.85 24.02
N GLU A 206 3.52 -15.44 22.99
CA GLU A 206 4.03 -15.37 21.62
C GLU A 206 4.03 -13.93 21.09
N ILE A 207 2.93 -13.20 21.30
CA ILE A 207 2.81 -11.78 20.94
C ILE A 207 3.88 -10.95 21.65
N ASP A 208 4.06 -11.13 22.96
CA ASP A 208 5.01 -10.34 23.76
C ASP A 208 6.49 -10.60 23.40
N ALA A 209 6.79 -11.75 22.79
CA ALA A 209 8.14 -12.10 22.31
C ALA A 209 8.57 -11.35 21.04
N HIS A 210 7.67 -10.59 20.39
CA HIS A 210 8.02 -9.82 19.19
C HIS A 210 8.90 -8.61 19.53
N SER A 211 9.69 -8.14 18.55
CA SER A 211 10.51 -6.94 18.70
C SER A 211 9.65 -5.70 18.96
N ALA A 212 8.54 -5.57 18.24
CA ALA A 212 7.53 -4.53 18.45
C ALA A 212 6.10 -5.08 18.32
N VAL A 213 5.16 -4.49 19.04
CA VAL A 213 3.73 -4.85 19.04
C VAL A 213 2.91 -3.61 18.71
N ILE A 214 2.13 -3.71 17.64
CA ILE A 214 1.20 -2.69 17.16
C ILE A 214 -0.23 -3.13 17.49
N ARG A 215 -1.00 -2.25 18.13
CA ARG A 215 -2.38 -2.53 18.55
C ARG A 215 -3.35 -1.47 18.06
N ASP A 216 -4.62 -1.84 17.88
CA ASP A 216 -5.61 -0.95 17.27
C ASP A 216 -6.70 -0.36 18.21
N ASN A 217 -6.93 0.95 18.11
CA ASN A 217 -8.04 1.68 18.74
C ASN A 217 -8.09 1.51 20.27
N GLU A 218 -9.25 1.19 20.85
CA GLU A 218 -9.47 1.13 22.30
C GLU A 218 -9.23 -0.26 22.92
N ALA A 219 -8.51 -1.14 22.21
CA ALA A 219 -8.32 -2.52 22.67
C ALA A 219 -7.52 -2.56 23.99
N PRO A 220 -8.06 -3.07 25.09
CA PRO A 220 -7.40 -2.99 26.38
C PRO A 220 -6.18 -3.91 26.43
N VAL A 221 -5.14 -3.44 27.11
CA VAL A 221 -3.95 -4.23 27.44
C VAL A 221 -3.84 -4.27 28.95
N ASN A 222 -4.27 -5.40 29.52
CA ASN A 222 -4.38 -5.61 30.97
C ASN A 222 -4.34 -7.10 31.30
N GLU A 223 -4.20 -7.41 32.59
CA GLU A 223 -4.07 -8.78 33.11
C GLU A 223 -5.23 -9.70 32.70
N LYS A 224 -6.46 -9.16 32.58
CA LYS A 224 -7.64 -9.94 32.20
C LYS A 224 -7.46 -10.63 30.84
N TYR A 225 -6.78 -9.98 29.90
CA TYR A 225 -6.58 -10.48 28.54
C TYR A 225 -5.14 -10.89 28.24
N ALA A 226 -4.20 -10.67 29.16
CA ALA A 226 -2.77 -10.89 28.99
C ALA A 226 -2.43 -12.27 28.41
N ARG A 227 -3.06 -13.35 28.90
CA ARG A 227 -2.84 -14.71 28.39
C ARG A 227 -3.15 -14.89 26.90
N TYR A 228 -4.08 -14.09 26.36
CA TYR A 228 -4.55 -14.20 24.98
C TYR A 228 -3.89 -13.21 24.05
N VAL A 229 -3.70 -11.97 24.50
CA VAL A 229 -3.28 -10.85 23.63
C VAL A 229 -1.98 -10.19 24.08
N GLY A 230 -1.36 -10.66 25.16
CA GLY A 230 -0.10 -10.13 25.69
C GLY A 230 -0.26 -8.78 26.40
N LEU A 231 0.81 -8.31 27.02
CA LEU A 231 0.92 -7.00 27.68
C LEU A 231 1.80 -6.00 26.94
N LYS A 232 2.67 -6.46 26.02
CA LYS A 232 3.58 -5.60 25.28
C LYS A 232 2.81 -4.71 24.31
N ARG A 233 3.14 -3.42 24.28
CA ARG A 233 2.51 -2.41 23.45
C ARG A 233 3.52 -1.30 23.15
N ASP A 234 3.94 -1.22 21.90
CA ASP A 234 4.93 -0.22 21.46
C ASP A 234 4.26 0.85 20.60
N PHE A 235 3.24 0.45 19.82
CA PHE A 235 2.50 1.35 18.94
C PHE A 235 0.99 1.14 19.04
N ARG A 236 0.25 2.24 19.03
CA ARG A 236 -1.21 2.27 19.01
C ARG A 236 -1.71 3.02 17.78
N LEU A 237 -2.33 2.33 16.82
CA LEU A 237 -2.99 3.00 15.71
C LEU A 237 -4.47 3.23 16.02
N VAL A 238 -4.93 4.48 15.96
CA VAL A 238 -6.31 4.84 16.33
C VAL A 238 -7.04 5.59 15.22
N VAL A 239 -8.33 5.34 15.07
CA VAL A 239 -9.21 6.21 14.26
C VAL A 239 -9.47 7.54 14.98
N ARG A 240 -9.92 8.57 14.24
CA ARG A 240 -10.29 9.88 14.80
C ARG A 240 -11.23 9.79 16.01
N GLY A 241 -12.22 8.90 15.95
CA GLY A 241 -13.19 8.71 17.05
C GLY A 241 -12.52 8.23 18.33
N ALA A 242 -11.64 7.23 18.22
CA ALA A 242 -10.88 6.67 19.34
C ALA A 242 -9.82 7.65 19.88
N ALA A 243 -9.24 8.50 19.01
CA ALA A 243 -8.25 9.50 19.39
C ALA A 243 -8.77 10.48 20.46
N ARG A 244 -10.09 10.70 20.56
CA ARG A 244 -10.70 11.50 21.64
C ARG A 244 -10.46 10.93 23.05
N ASN A 245 -10.12 9.65 23.16
CA ASN A 245 -9.85 8.96 24.42
C ASN A 245 -8.36 8.60 24.55
N MET A 246 -7.46 9.28 23.84
CA MET A 246 -6.04 8.92 23.76
C MET A 246 -5.35 8.80 25.12
N VAL A 247 -5.65 9.71 26.05
CA VAL A 247 -5.08 9.69 27.42
C VAL A 247 -5.49 8.41 28.14
N THR A 248 -6.77 8.05 28.11
CA THR A 248 -7.29 6.81 28.70
C THR A 248 -6.71 5.57 28.04
N ILE A 249 -6.57 5.58 26.71
CA ILE A 249 -6.05 4.45 25.94
C ILE A 249 -4.60 4.14 26.33
N LEU A 250 -3.78 5.19 26.52
CA LEU A 250 -2.36 5.06 26.86
C LEU A 250 -2.10 4.96 28.36
N ASN A 251 -3.14 5.03 29.20
CA ASN A 251 -2.99 5.01 30.64
C ASN A 251 -2.25 3.73 31.12
N GLY A 252 -1.27 3.92 32.00
CA GLY A 252 -0.39 2.86 32.48
C GLY A 252 0.69 2.42 31.48
N SER A 253 0.87 3.12 30.37
CA SER A 253 1.93 2.86 29.39
C SER A 253 2.93 4.00 29.34
N ALA A 254 4.19 3.72 29.67
CA ALA A 254 5.29 4.68 29.53
C ALA A 254 5.97 4.60 28.15
N ASP A 255 5.72 3.54 27.38
CA ASP A 255 6.48 3.23 26.15
C ASP A 255 5.65 3.27 24.87
N GLU A 256 4.31 3.31 24.96
CA GLU A 256 3.44 3.22 23.79
C GLU A 256 3.31 4.57 23.06
N VAL A 257 3.60 4.57 21.76
CA VAL A 257 3.38 5.69 20.86
C VAL A 257 2.06 5.58 20.16
N LEU A 258 1.32 6.69 20.09
CA LEU A 258 0.02 6.74 19.43
C LEU A 258 0.14 7.34 18.04
N ILE A 259 -0.52 6.71 17.08
CA ILE A 259 -0.57 7.15 15.69
C ILE A 259 -2.04 7.32 15.31
N ILE A 260 -2.41 8.52 14.88
CA ILE A 260 -3.75 8.83 14.41
C ILE A 260 -3.83 8.47 12.92
N LYS A 261 -4.76 7.60 12.56
CA LYS A 261 -4.85 7.01 11.21
C LYS A 261 -5.09 8.01 10.07
N SER A 262 -5.84 9.09 10.32
CA SER A 262 -6.37 9.90 9.22
C SER A 262 -6.37 11.40 9.43
N VAL A 263 -6.95 11.92 10.51
CA VAL A 263 -7.11 13.38 10.65
C VAL A 263 -6.97 13.77 12.10
N THR A 264 -6.43 14.96 12.33
CA THR A 264 -6.33 15.58 13.65
C THR A 264 -7.45 16.57 13.90
N HIS A 265 -7.59 16.99 15.15
CA HIS A 265 -8.51 18.02 15.61
C HIS A 265 -7.78 18.92 16.63
N LYS A 266 -8.01 20.24 16.61
CA LYS A 266 -7.47 21.22 17.57
C LYS A 266 -7.63 20.78 19.03
N ASP A 267 -8.79 20.22 19.39
CA ASP A 267 -9.07 19.74 20.75
C ASP A 267 -8.13 18.60 21.19
N PHE A 268 -7.42 17.94 20.26
CA PHE A 268 -6.42 16.94 20.61
C PHE A 268 -5.16 17.57 21.18
N ASN A 269 -4.86 18.85 20.90
CA ASN A 269 -3.62 19.48 21.32
C ASN A 269 -3.43 19.48 22.83
N ALA A 270 -4.50 19.69 23.61
CA ALA A 270 -4.44 19.63 25.07
C ALA A 270 -4.11 18.19 25.54
N MET A 271 -4.82 17.18 25.04
CA MET A 271 -4.58 15.78 25.37
C MET A 271 -3.18 15.31 24.95
N ILE A 272 -2.69 15.74 23.79
CA ILE A 272 -1.34 15.38 23.30
C ILE A 272 -0.26 15.92 24.24
N LYS A 273 -0.47 17.07 24.89
CA LYS A 273 0.47 17.65 25.85
C LYS A 273 0.50 16.88 27.19
N GLU A 274 -0.54 16.11 27.50
CA GLU A 274 -0.60 15.26 28.70
C GLU A 274 0.05 13.89 28.49
N ILE A 275 0.32 13.51 27.24
CA ILE A 275 0.91 12.22 26.89
C ILE A 275 2.45 12.33 26.92
N PRO A 276 3.16 11.39 27.59
CA PRO A 276 4.62 11.46 27.71
C PRO A 276 5.35 11.13 26.39
N ASN A 277 4.70 10.36 25.51
CA ASN A 277 5.28 9.90 24.25
C ASN A 277 4.75 10.69 23.05
N PRO A 278 5.47 10.63 21.91
CA PRO A 278 5.00 11.21 20.66
C PRO A 278 3.62 10.73 20.22
N VAL A 279 2.88 11.64 19.62
CA VAL A 279 1.67 11.35 18.86
C VAL A 279 1.92 11.69 17.41
N TYR A 280 1.73 10.74 16.50
CA TYR A 280 1.97 10.95 15.07
C TYR A 280 0.68 10.91 14.26
N LEU A 281 0.75 11.45 13.04
CA LEU A 281 -0.28 11.25 12.04
C LEU A 281 0.20 10.26 10.98
N PHE A 282 -0.60 9.23 10.70
CA PHE A 282 -0.35 8.35 9.58
C PHE A 282 -0.56 9.14 8.28
N GLN A 283 0.29 8.95 7.27
CA GLN A 283 0.18 9.64 5.98
C GLN A 283 -1.13 9.29 5.26
N GLY A 284 -1.64 8.07 5.41
CA GLY A 284 -3.04 7.78 5.05
C GLY A 284 -3.31 7.72 3.55
N ILE A 285 -2.42 7.07 2.80
CA ILE A 285 -2.69 6.63 1.43
C ILE A 285 -3.88 5.66 1.43
N VAL A 286 -4.78 5.70 0.46
CA VAL A 286 -5.93 4.76 0.41
C VAL A 286 -5.63 3.64 -0.58
N LEU A 287 -5.50 2.40 -0.08
CA LEU A 287 -5.49 1.22 -0.94
C LEU A 287 -6.88 1.04 -1.57
N ARG A 288 -6.97 0.98 -2.92
CA ARG A 288 -8.25 0.66 -3.58
C ARG A 288 -8.56 -0.84 -3.46
N ARG A 289 -9.81 -1.12 -3.03
CA ARG A 289 -10.57 -2.39 -3.15
C ARG A 289 -10.09 -3.59 -2.31
N GLY A 290 -9.77 -3.41 -1.01
CA GLY A 290 -9.41 -4.56 -0.17
C GLY A 290 -9.76 -4.44 1.31
N ALA A 291 -9.21 -3.44 1.98
CA ALA A 291 -9.44 -3.26 3.41
C ALA A 291 -9.17 -1.81 3.80
N LYS A 292 -10.23 -1.05 4.12
CA LYS A 292 -10.13 0.33 4.62
C LYS A 292 -10.01 0.40 6.14
N GLY A 293 -9.97 -0.75 6.82
CA GLY A 293 -9.94 -0.87 8.28
C GLY A 293 -8.66 -0.31 8.91
N THR A 294 -8.69 -0.07 10.21
CA THR A 294 -7.47 0.30 10.97
C THR A 294 -6.43 -0.81 10.88
N GLY A 295 -6.84 -2.08 10.96
CA GLY A 295 -5.92 -3.21 10.90
C GLY A 295 -5.05 -3.26 9.64
N MET A 296 -5.59 -2.91 8.47
CA MET A 296 -4.75 -2.82 7.25
C MET A 296 -3.71 -1.70 7.36
N LYS A 297 -4.05 -0.58 7.98
CA LYS A 297 -3.09 0.51 8.21
C LYS A 297 -2.03 0.14 9.22
N SER A 298 -2.35 -0.67 10.20
CA SER A 298 -1.38 -1.23 11.15
C SER A 298 -0.46 -2.23 10.48
N ILE A 299 -0.95 -3.00 9.49
CA ILE A 299 -0.11 -3.86 8.64
C ILE A 299 0.81 -3.01 7.75
N GLU A 300 0.30 -1.96 7.10
CA GLU A 300 1.13 -1.04 6.31
C GLU A 300 2.23 -0.39 7.17
N LEU A 301 1.87 0.06 8.37
CA LEU A 301 2.82 0.58 9.36
C LEU A 301 3.89 -0.47 9.70
N ALA A 302 3.48 -1.68 10.08
CA ALA A 302 4.40 -2.76 10.42
C ALA A 302 5.35 -3.07 9.26
N LEU A 303 4.82 -3.19 8.04
CA LEU A 303 5.63 -3.50 6.86
C LEU A 303 6.66 -2.41 6.55
N SER A 304 6.34 -1.15 6.85
CA SER A 304 7.26 -0.02 6.65
C SER A 304 8.42 0.04 7.65
N MET A 305 8.42 -0.79 8.71
CA MET A 305 9.45 -0.76 9.75
C MET A 305 9.95 -2.15 10.19
N CYS A 306 9.33 -3.24 9.74
CA CYS A 306 9.62 -4.60 10.20
C CYS A 306 9.99 -5.55 9.06
N ASP A 307 10.94 -6.47 9.30
CA ASP A 307 11.24 -7.53 8.33
C ASP A 307 10.10 -8.56 8.26
N ILE A 308 9.66 -9.04 9.42
CA ILE A 308 8.60 -10.04 9.56
C ILE A 308 7.40 -9.42 10.26
N VAL A 309 6.21 -9.65 9.71
CA VAL A 309 4.93 -9.17 10.27
C VAL A 309 4.01 -10.35 10.50
N ASP A 310 3.72 -10.62 11.78
CA ASP A 310 2.75 -11.60 12.21
C ASP A 310 1.47 -10.87 12.62
N ILE A 311 0.32 -11.34 12.16
CA ILE A 311 -0.98 -10.74 12.49
C ILE A 311 -1.86 -11.68 13.32
N TYR A 312 -2.55 -11.11 14.30
CA TYR A 312 -3.40 -11.81 15.27
C TYR A 312 -4.77 -11.12 15.35
N GLY A 313 -5.85 -11.89 15.47
CA GLY A 313 -7.19 -11.31 15.72
C GLY A 313 -7.76 -10.52 14.55
N PHE A 314 -7.42 -10.92 13.32
CA PHE A 314 -8.03 -10.45 12.08
C PHE A 314 -9.11 -11.45 11.63
N THR A 315 -10.12 -10.96 10.91
CA THR A 315 -11.26 -11.77 10.44
C THR A 315 -10.86 -12.64 9.24
N VAL A 316 -10.07 -13.68 9.50
CA VAL A 316 -9.60 -14.66 8.52
C VAL A 316 -10.30 -16.01 8.66
N ASP A 317 -10.85 -16.27 9.85
CA ASP A 317 -11.43 -17.56 10.23
C ASP A 317 -12.84 -17.78 9.63
N PRO A 318 -13.10 -18.93 8.98
CA PRO A 318 -14.44 -19.31 8.55
C PRO A 318 -15.35 -19.56 9.76
N GLY A 319 -16.63 -19.21 9.64
CA GLY A 319 -17.60 -19.35 10.73
C GLY A 319 -17.73 -18.12 11.63
N TYR A 320 -17.18 -16.98 11.21
CA TYR A 320 -17.45 -15.68 11.82
C TYR A 320 -18.93 -15.31 11.67
N THR A 321 -19.74 -15.54 12.70
CA THR A 321 -21.19 -15.26 12.71
C THR A 321 -21.54 -13.90 13.30
N GLU A 322 -20.74 -13.40 14.25
CA GLU A 322 -20.96 -12.13 14.94
C GLU A 322 -19.65 -11.33 15.10
N TRP A 323 -19.73 -10.01 14.92
CA TRP A 323 -18.57 -9.15 15.09
C TRP A 323 -18.37 -8.83 16.57
N THR A 324 -17.52 -9.62 17.22
CA THR A 324 -17.17 -9.44 18.62
C THR A 324 -15.77 -8.87 18.73
N ARG A 325 -15.58 -7.92 19.63
CA ARG A 325 -14.24 -7.59 20.10
C ARG A 325 -13.96 -8.40 21.34
N TYR A 326 -12.72 -8.81 21.58
CA TYR A 326 -12.36 -9.60 22.77
C TYR A 326 -12.69 -8.89 24.10
N PHE A 327 -12.99 -7.59 24.04
CA PHE A 327 -13.27 -6.72 25.17
C PHE A 327 -14.67 -6.07 25.14
N SER A 328 -15.55 -6.47 24.22
CA SER A 328 -16.92 -5.93 24.16
C SER A 328 -17.95 -7.03 24.01
N THR A 329 -19.19 -6.72 24.35
CA THR A 329 -20.32 -7.57 23.99
C THR A 329 -20.41 -7.72 22.46
N PRO A 330 -20.95 -8.86 21.98
CA PRO A 330 -21.18 -9.05 20.55
C PRO A 330 -22.01 -7.93 19.94
N ARG A 331 -21.59 -7.47 18.76
CA ARG A 331 -22.39 -6.57 17.94
C ARG A 331 -22.79 -7.31 16.68
N LYS A 332 -24.04 -7.13 16.24
CA LYS A 332 -24.43 -7.53 14.88
C LYS A 332 -23.50 -6.79 13.91
N GLY A 333 -22.73 -7.55 13.14
CA GLY A 333 -21.69 -7.00 12.30
C GLY A 333 -21.40 -7.89 11.11
N HIS A 334 -20.66 -7.32 10.18
CA HIS A 334 -20.31 -7.93 8.90
C HIS A 334 -19.10 -8.87 9.05
N ASN A 335 -19.12 -10.01 8.36
CA ASN A 335 -17.93 -10.81 8.06
C ASN A 335 -17.31 -10.32 6.74
N PRO A 336 -16.26 -9.48 6.74
CA PRO A 336 -15.74 -8.86 5.53
C PRO A 336 -14.99 -9.87 4.65
N LEU A 337 -15.68 -10.40 3.64
CA LEU A 337 -15.15 -11.39 2.72
C LEU A 337 -13.99 -10.82 1.90
N GLN A 338 -14.08 -9.55 1.49
CA GLN A 338 -13.00 -8.89 0.76
C GLN A 338 -11.71 -8.80 1.59
N GLY A 339 -11.83 -8.43 2.86
CA GLY A 339 -10.69 -8.35 3.77
C GLY A 339 -10.07 -9.72 4.00
N ARG A 340 -10.90 -10.74 4.23
CA ARG A 340 -10.48 -12.13 4.42
C ARG A 340 -9.70 -12.66 3.21
N ALA A 341 -10.26 -12.54 2.01
CA ALA A 341 -9.58 -12.96 0.78
C ALA A 341 -8.26 -12.22 0.58
N TYR A 342 -8.24 -10.91 0.88
CA TYR A 342 -7.03 -10.11 0.69
C TYR A 342 -5.93 -10.46 1.69
N TYR A 343 -6.23 -10.61 2.99
CA TYR A 343 -5.21 -11.05 3.97
C TYR A 343 -4.64 -12.42 3.59
N GLN A 344 -5.49 -13.34 3.13
CA GLN A 344 -5.03 -14.65 2.68
C GLN A 344 -4.11 -14.57 1.46
N LEU A 345 -4.41 -13.67 0.51
CA LEU A 345 -3.49 -13.39 -0.58
C LEU A 345 -2.15 -12.89 -0.04
N LEU A 346 -2.14 -11.89 0.87
CA LEU A 346 -0.91 -11.32 1.41
C LEU A 346 -0.05 -12.37 2.14
N GLU A 347 -0.67 -13.30 2.86
CA GLU A 347 0.03 -14.44 3.45
C GLU A 347 0.71 -15.30 2.39
N CYS A 348 -0.02 -15.66 1.34
CA CYS A 348 0.50 -16.52 0.28
C CYS A 348 1.45 -15.82 -0.70
N LEU A 349 1.52 -14.49 -0.65
CA LEU A 349 2.59 -13.70 -1.28
C LEU A 349 3.83 -13.56 -0.39
N GLY A 350 3.80 -14.08 0.84
CA GLY A 350 4.89 -13.95 1.81
C GLY A 350 5.04 -12.56 2.41
N VAL A 351 3.98 -11.72 2.34
CA VAL A 351 3.99 -10.36 2.88
C VAL A 351 3.76 -10.38 4.39
N ILE A 352 2.84 -11.21 4.88
CA ILE A 352 2.48 -11.33 6.29
C ILE A 352 2.35 -12.81 6.70
N ARG A 353 2.28 -13.09 8.00
CA ARG A 353 1.96 -14.40 8.56
C ARG A 353 0.71 -14.31 9.40
N ILE A 354 -0.23 -15.23 9.22
CA ILE A 354 -1.53 -15.15 9.89
C ILE A 354 -1.61 -16.17 11.01
N HIS A 355 -1.70 -15.67 12.24
CA HIS A 355 -1.89 -16.45 13.44
C HIS A 355 -3.38 -16.49 13.75
N SER A 356 -3.97 -17.66 13.49
CA SER A 356 -5.40 -17.92 13.61
C SER A 356 -5.65 -18.98 14.68
N PRO A 357 -6.64 -18.80 15.57
CA PRO A 357 -7.10 -19.84 16.49
C PRO A 357 -7.49 -21.15 15.80
N MET A 358 -8.00 -21.09 14.56
CA MET A 358 -8.31 -22.31 13.79
C MET A 358 -7.07 -23.07 13.33
N ARG A 359 -5.90 -22.43 13.32
CA ARG A 359 -4.60 -23.02 12.96
C ARG A 359 -3.73 -23.35 14.18
N ALA A 360 -4.13 -22.93 15.38
CA ALA A 360 -3.31 -22.96 16.61
C ALA A 360 -2.84 -24.36 17.05
N LYS A 361 -3.54 -25.43 16.65
CA LYS A 361 -3.16 -26.82 17.01
C LYS A 361 -2.01 -27.39 16.17
N ARG A 362 -1.46 -26.64 15.20
CA ARG A 362 -0.36 -27.09 14.33
C ARG A 362 0.89 -26.29 14.66
N LYS A 363 2.06 -26.94 14.75
CA LYS A 363 3.35 -26.25 14.64
C LYS A 363 3.25 -25.36 13.39
N GLN A 364 3.36 -24.03 13.56
CA GLN A 364 3.21 -23.10 12.45
C GLN A 364 4.41 -23.29 11.49
N ASP A 365 4.20 -24.12 10.49
CA ASP A 365 5.14 -24.31 9.39
C ASP A 365 4.75 -23.34 8.26
N TRP A 366 5.71 -22.50 7.86
CA TRP A 366 5.57 -21.54 6.77
C TRP A 366 6.19 -22.04 5.47
N SER A 367 6.51 -23.34 5.37
CA SER A 367 7.05 -23.98 4.17
C SER A 367 6.13 -23.87 2.94
N ASP A 368 4.80 -23.81 3.13
CA ASP A 368 3.84 -23.63 2.03
C ASP A 368 3.87 -22.21 1.44
N VAL A 369 4.42 -21.23 2.16
CA VAL A 369 4.54 -19.85 1.66
C VAL A 369 5.78 -19.77 0.77
N PRO A 370 5.72 -19.10 -0.39
CA PRO A 370 6.89 -18.92 -1.25
C PRO A 370 8.12 -18.41 -0.47
N SER A 371 9.29 -19.01 -0.72
CA SER A 371 10.52 -18.61 -0.05
C SER A 371 10.93 -17.19 -0.44
N LYS A 372 11.81 -16.57 0.36
CA LYS A 372 12.36 -15.23 0.06
C LYS A 372 13.00 -15.16 -1.33
N ASP A 373 13.71 -16.20 -1.74
CA ASP A 373 14.38 -16.24 -3.06
C ASP A 373 13.36 -16.32 -4.19
N VAL A 374 12.32 -17.14 -4.04
CA VAL A 374 11.22 -17.23 -5.00
C VAL A 374 10.50 -15.89 -5.13
N ILE A 375 10.19 -15.23 -4.01
CA ILE A 375 9.54 -13.91 -4.01
C ILE A 375 10.44 -12.87 -4.68
N LYS A 376 11.76 -12.89 -4.43
CA LYS A 376 12.73 -11.97 -5.04
C LYS A 376 12.81 -12.16 -6.56
N GLN A 377 12.81 -13.41 -7.03
CA GLN A 377 12.78 -13.71 -8.47
C GLN A 377 11.48 -13.25 -9.12
N ALA A 378 10.32 -13.55 -8.51
CA ALA A 378 9.03 -13.10 -8.98
C ALA A 378 8.92 -11.57 -9.02
N HIS A 379 9.44 -10.89 -7.99
CA HIS A 379 9.49 -9.42 -7.94
C HIS A 379 10.34 -8.85 -9.09
N ALA A 380 11.53 -9.39 -9.32
CA ALA A 380 12.40 -8.97 -10.42
C ALA A 380 11.74 -9.18 -11.79
N ALA A 381 11.07 -10.32 -11.97
CA ALA A 381 10.32 -10.65 -13.18
C ALA A 381 9.15 -9.71 -13.43
N ALA A 382 8.33 -9.46 -12.41
CA ALA A 382 7.21 -8.52 -12.48
C ALA A 382 7.70 -7.10 -12.81
N LEU A 383 8.82 -6.66 -12.21
CA LEU A 383 9.40 -5.35 -12.48
C LEU A 383 9.88 -5.22 -13.93
N ARG A 384 10.56 -6.24 -14.46
CA ARG A 384 11.03 -6.26 -15.86
C ARG A 384 9.86 -6.28 -16.84
N LEU A 385 8.85 -7.13 -16.60
CA LEU A 385 7.64 -7.20 -17.42
C LEU A 385 6.93 -5.84 -17.45
N LYS A 386 6.76 -5.20 -16.28
CA LYS A 386 6.17 -3.86 -16.18
C LYS A 386 6.99 -2.82 -16.95
N ARG A 387 8.32 -2.86 -16.84
CA ARG A 387 9.21 -1.95 -17.58
C ARG A 387 9.12 -2.14 -19.09
N THR A 388 9.04 -3.38 -19.58
CA THR A 388 8.86 -3.65 -21.01
C THR A 388 7.51 -3.14 -21.53
N GLN A 389 6.46 -3.19 -20.70
CA GLN A 389 5.17 -2.58 -21.01
C GLN A 389 5.21 -1.04 -20.96
N ALA A 390 6.03 -0.46 -20.06
CA ALA A 390 6.16 0.98 -19.87
C ALA A 390 7.20 1.67 -20.78
N ALA A 391 8.03 0.92 -21.51
CA ALA A 391 9.06 1.43 -22.44
C ALA A 391 8.50 2.19 -23.67
N GLU A 392 7.22 2.57 -23.65
CA GLU A 392 6.60 3.55 -24.55
C GLU A 392 6.49 4.96 -23.92
N THR A 393 6.91 5.15 -22.67
CA THR A 393 6.96 6.46 -22.00
C THR A 393 8.26 6.63 -21.19
N ASP A 394 8.97 7.71 -21.47
CA ASP A 394 10.27 8.11 -20.93
C ASP A 394 10.32 8.19 -19.39
N GLY A 395 11.47 7.86 -18.78
CA GLY A 395 11.81 8.20 -17.40
C GLY A 395 12.20 7.06 -16.43
N GLY A 396 13.50 6.93 -16.12
CA GLY A 396 14.02 6.44 -14.82
C GLY A 396 14.37 4.95 -14.69
N LEU A 397 15.51 4.52 -15.23
CA LEU A 397 16.03 3.14 -15.14
C LEU A 397 16.62 2.75 -13.76
N GLY A 398 16.59 3.64 -12.77
CA GLY A 398 17.22 3.46 -11.46
C GLY A 398 16.29 2.97 -10.34
N GLN A 399 16.85 2.73 -9.15
CA GLN A 399 16.11 2.34 -7.94
C GLN A 399 15.03 3.35 -7.53
N PHE A 400 15.18 4.60 -7.95
CA PHE A 400 14.24 5.69 -7.73
C PHE A 400 13.38 6.01 -8.95
N GLY A 401 13.27 5.09 -9.93
CA GLY A 401 12.47 5.30 -11.14
C GLY A 401 10.97 5.53 -10.87
N SER A 402 10.50 5.19 -9.68
CA SER A 402 9.13 5.47 -9.21
C SER A 402 8.97 6.84 -8.53
N CYS A 403 10.04 7.61 -8.38
CA CYS A 403 10.03 8.96 -7.81
C CYS A 403 9.57 9.98 -8.85
N LYS A 404 8.33 10.43 -8.72
CA LYS A 404 7.71 11.43 -9.60
C LYS A 404 7.94 12.85 -9.12
N VAL A 405 8.09 13.03 -7.81
CA VAL A 405 8.36 14.30 -7.16
C VAL A 405 9.65 14.17 -6.35
N TRP A 406 10.53 15.15 -6.47
CA TRP A 406 11.80 15.20 -5.76
C TRP A 406 11.94 16.47 -4.93
N GLY A 407 12.55 16.32 -3.76
CA GLY A 407 13.01 17.42 -2.92
C GLY A 407 14.38 17.11 -2.32
N THR A 408 15.12 18.14 -1.93
CA THR A 408 16.43 18.01 -1.27
C THR A 408 16.42 18.85 0.01
N VAL A 409 16.90 18.27 1.11
CA VAL A 409 17.14 18.99 2.37
C VAL A 409 18.50 19.69 2.25
N ASP A 410 18.53 21.02 2.22
CA ASP A 410 19.77 21.81 2.18
C ASP A 410 20.32 22.01 3.61
N SER A 411 21.63 21.90 3.81
CA SER A 411 22.26 22.05 5.14
C SER A 411 22.51 23.51 5.53
N ASP A 412 22.63 24.40 4.53
CA ASP A 412 23.18 25.75 4.73
C ASP A 412 22.15 26.88 4.47
N ASN A 413 20.91 26.53 4.08
CA ASN A 413 19.82 27.47 3.86
C ASN A 413 18.57 27.11 4.67
N SER A 414 17.83 28.14 5.08
CA SER A 414 16.39 28.07 5.36
C SER A 414 15.59 27.80 4.08
N GLY A 415 15.92 26.71 3.37
CA GLY A 415 15.16 26.21 2.22
C GLY A 415 13.81 25.62 2.64
N PRO A 416 12.97 25.19 1.68
CA PRO A 416 11.59 24.80 1.93
C PRO A 416 11.43 23.63 2.92
N ILE A 417 12.49 22.90 3.26
CA ILE A 417 12.51 21.94 4.37
C ILE A 417 13.18 22.59 5.58
N SER A 418 12.53 23.61 6.14
CA SER A 418 12.91 24.21 7.42
C SER A 418 12.38 23.33 8.53
N GLY A 419 13.21 22.45 9.09
CA GLY A 419 12.85 21.72 10.30
C GLY A 419 12.60 22.69 11.45
N SER A 420 11.34 22.91 11.83
CA SER A 420 11.07 23.24 13.23
C SER A 420 11.26 21.95 14.04
N PRO A 421 12.16 21.93 15.04
CA PRO A 421 12.57 20.73 15.76
C PRO A 421 11.62 20.38 16.90
N ASP A 422 10.31 20.62 16.80
CA ASP A 422 9.43 20.40 17.95
C ASP A 422 8.95 18.95 18.06
N MET A 423 9.92 18.08 18.34
CA MET A 423 9.74 17.01 19.28
C MET A 423 10.15 17.57 20.63
N GLY A 424 9.24 18.26 21.32
CA GLY A 424 9.57 19.02 22.53
C GLY A 424 10.38 18.25 23.56
N GLU A 425 11.03 18.95 24.50
CA GLU A 425 11.96 18.33 25.46
C GLU A 425 11.40 17.09 26.18
N ILE A 426 10.09 17.07 26.47
CA ILE A 426 9.40 15.90 27.03
C ILE A 426 9.53 14.68 26.12
N ARG A 427 9.38 14.85 24.80
CA ARG A 427 9.46 13.77 23.80
C ARG A 427 10.88 13.30 23.58
N LYS A 428 11.85 14.23 23.49
CA LYS A 428 13.28 13.87 23.36
C LYS A 428 13.76 13.02 24.54
N ASN A 429 13.23 13.30 25.72
CA ASN A 429 13.57 12.59 26.95
C ASN A 429 12.61 11.45 27.30
N SER A 430 11.65 11.15 26.41
CA SER A 430 10.71 10.03 26.61
C SER A 430 11.42 8.69 26.49
N ASN A 431 10.88 7.65 27.10
CA ASN A 431 11.36 6.27 26.94
C ASN A 431 11.34 5.80 25.48
N TYR A 432 10.54 6.47 24.65
CA TYR A 432 10.39 6.17 23.25
C TYR A 432 11.56 6.65 22.37
N SER A 433 12.22 7.73 22.80
CA SER A 433 13.31 8.38 22.04
C SER A 433 14.36 7.38 21.54
N LYS A 434 14.61 6.31 22.31
CA LYS A 434 15.50 5.18 21.97
C LYS A 434 15.30 4.61 20.56
N TRP A 435 14.10 4.66 19.97
CA TRP A 435 13.86 4.17 18.61
C TRP A 435 13.93 5.25 17.54
N GLU A 436 13.62 6.50 17.88
CA GLU A 436 13.61 7.61 16.93
C GLU A 436 14.99 8.25 16.74
N VAL A 437 15.78 8.31 17.83
CA VAL A 437 17.14 8.89 17.83
C VAL A 437 18.23 7.82 17.81
N LEU A 438 17.89 6.59 17.40
CA LEU A 438 18.84 5.49 17.37
C LEU A 438 20.00 5.82 16.39
N PRO A 439 21.26 5.82 16.85
CA PRO A 439 22.39 6.10 15.97
C PRO A 439 22.56 4.99 14.94
N TYR A 440 23.16 5.31 13.79
CA TYR A 440 23.26 4.40 12.66
C TYR A 440 23.94 3.07 13.04
N GLU A 441 24.97 3.13 13.87
CA GLU A 441 25.77 1.99 14.33
C GLU A 441 24.96 1.04 15.23
N SER A 442 23.90 1.55 15.87
CA SER A 442 22.98 0.76 16.71
C SER A 442 21.79 0.18 15.92
N LEU A 443 21.61 0.58 14.66
CA LEU A 443 20.61 -0.04 13.80
C LEU A 443 20.98 -1.49 13.50
N ARG A 444 19.97 -2.32 13.24
CA ARG A 444 20.19 -3.68 12.76
C ARG A 444 20.92 -3.67 11.42
N LYS A 445 21.67 -4.72 11.14
CA LYS A 445 22.42 -4.87 9.88
C LYS A 445 21.52 -4.69 8.65
N GLU A 446 20.33 -5.29 8.64
CA GLU A 446 19.39 -5.17 7.52
C GLU A 446 18.90 -3.73 7.33
N THR A 447 18.75 -2.97 8.41
CA THR A 447 18.41 -1.54 8.38
C THR A 447 19.58 -0.71 7.87
N GLN A 448 20.81 -1.02 8.29
CA GLN A 448 22.03 -0.36 7.83
C GLN A 448 22.27 -0.57 6.33
N GLU A 449 22.10 -1.80 5.86
CA GLU A 449 22.18 -2.17 4.43
C GLU A 449 21.12 -1.42 3.62
N HIS A 450 19.87 -1.41 4.09
CA HIS A 450 18.80 -0.64 3.46
C HIS A 450 19.13 0.86 3.43
N TYR A 451 19.60 1.43 4.53
CA TYR A 451 19.97 2.85 4.61
C TYR A 451 21.05 3.22 3.59
N ILE A 452 22.09 2.37 3.44
CA ILE A 452 23.12 2.54 2.41
C ILE A 452 22.50 2.46 1.01
N GLN A 453 21.67 1.45 0.75
CA GLN A 453 20.99 1.27 -0.53
C GLN A 453 20.15 2.49 -0.91
N MET A 454 19.53 3.14 0.08
CA MET A 454 18.70 4.32 -0.13
C MET A 454 19.48 5.61 -0.36
N GLU A 455 20.81 5.63 -0.22
CA GLU A 455 21.67 6.79 -0.51
C GLU A 455 21.18 8.10 0.17
N GLY A 456 20.63 7.99 1.38
CA GLY A 456 20.06 9.12 2.11
C GLY A 456 18.72 9.64 1.56
N VAL A 457 17.95 8.83 0.81
CA VAL A 457 16.64 9.21 0.28
C VAL A 457 15.50 8.59 1.11
N SER A 458 14.58 9.43 1.57
CA SER A 458 13.31 9.02 2.17
C SER A 458 12.24 8.89 1.07
N LEU A 459 11.47 7.80 1.09
CA LEU A 459 10.37 7.56 0.14
C LEU A 459 9.01 7.71 0.81
N TYR A 460 8.11 8.38 0.12
CA TYR A 460 6.73 8.61 0.52
C TYR A 460 5.78 8.27 -0.60
N LYS A 461 4.66 7.65 -0.28
CA LYS A 461 3.61 7.38 -1.28
C LYS A 461 2.70 8.59 -1.45
N MET A 462 2.63 9.11 -2.67
CA MET A 462 1.89 10.34 -2.96
C MET A 462 0.38 10.09 -2.96
N ASP A 463 -0.11 9.16 -3.80
CA ASP A 463 -1.53 8.86 -3.98
C ASP A 463 -1.77 7.41 -4.43
N GLY A 464 -2.86 6.81 -3.93
CA GLY A 464 -3.41 5.53 -4.40
C GLY A 464 -2.43 4.34 -4.47
N ASN A 465 -2.67 3.44 -5.44
CA ASN A 465 -1.89 2.21 -5.63
C ASN A 465 -0.84 2.32 -6.75
N LYS A 466 -0.81 3.43 -7.48
CA LYS A 466 0.08 3.59 -8.64
C LYS A 466 1.54 3.55 -8.20
N LEU A 467 2.30 2.58 -8.69
CA LEU A 467 3.68 2.36 -8.24
C LEU A 467 4.58 3.58 -8.52
N ASP A 468 4.30 4.36 -9.55
CA ASP A 468 5.04 5.54 -10.00
C ASP A 468 4.67 6.86 -9.29
N ASP A 469 3.77 6.84 -8.31
CA ASP A 469 3.37 8.03 -7.55
C ASP A 469 4.12 8.11 -6.20
N LEU A 470 5.45 8.24 -6.23
CA LEU A 470 6.27 8.52 -5.05
C LEU A 470 6.76 9.96 -4.98
N VAL A 471 6.83 10.49 -3.75
CA VAL A 471 7.59 11.68 -3.37
C VAL A 471 8.88 11.22 -2.71
N CYS A 472 10.02 11.72 -3.17
CA CYS A 472 11.34 11.30 -2.73
C CYS A 472 12.13 12.50 -2.21
N VAL A 473 12.63 12.38 -0.99
CA VAL A 473 13.34 13.47 -0.30
C VAL A 473 14.78 13.04 -0.07
N ARG A 474 15.73 13.74 -0.68
CA ARG A 474 17.16 13.50 -0.51
C ARG A 474 17.69 14.27 0.69
N HIS A 475 18.35 13.57 1.59
CA HIS A 475 19.04 14.12 2.74
C HIS A 475 20.54 14.21 2.47
N PRO A 476 21.22 15.23 3.02
CA PRO A 476 22.67 15.27 2.99
C PRO A 476 23.19 14.08 3.80
N LEU A 477 24.05 13.26 3.18
CA LEU A 477 24.77 12.21 3.89
C LEU A 477 25.66 12.91 4.91
N LYS A 478 25.33 12.80 6.20
CA LYS A 478 26.25 13.23 7.24
C LYS A 478 27.55 12.47 7.03
N ARG A 479 28.66 13.18 6.79
CA ARG A 479 29.99 12.57 6.82
C ARG A 479 30.12 11.91 8.19
N GLN A 480 30.22 10.58 8.18
CA GLN A 480 30.54 9.80 9.36
C GLN A 480 31.92 10.29 9.84
N VAL A 481 31.98 10.87 11.04
CA VAL A 481 33.23 11.24 11.72
C VAL A 481 33.58 10.12 12.67
#